data_AF-A0A519I553-F1
#
_entry.id   AF-A0A519I553-F1
#
_cell.length_a   1.000
_cell.length_b   1.000
_cell.length_c   1.000
_cell.angle_alpha   90.00
_cell.angle_beta   90.00
_cell.angle_gamma   90.00
#
_symmetry.space_group_name_H-M   'P 1'
#
loop_
_entity.id
_entity.type
_entity.pdbx_description
1 polymer ?
#
loop_
_entity_poly.entity_id
_entity_poly.type
_entity_poly.pdbx_seq_one_letter_code
_entity_poly.pdbx_strand_id
1 'polypeptide(L)'
;MKRALLITALAASLSGCSTVTGWWNSWFGGEKSKPATLEPLSGGATGRIAWSTKGDSLSFPLSIATPGDRFVVAGTDGSVRALSAEDGRELWRGDTEREA
;
A
#
# COMPACT_ATOMS: atom_id res chain seq x y z
N MET A 1 -40.17 -9.61 -47.09
CA MET A 1 -39.28 -10.76 -46.80
C MET A 1 -37.79 -10.38 -46.65
N LYS A 2 -37.20 -9.55 -47.53
CA LYS A 2 -35.78 -9.11 -47.41
C LYS A 2 -35.44 -8.28 -46.15
N ARG A 3 -36.37 -7.45 -45.67
CA ARG A 3 -36.18 -6.63 -44.46
C ARG A 3 -36.17 -7.44 -43.15
N ALA A 4 -36.91 -8.56 -43.11
CA ALA A 4 -36.94 -9.45 -41.95
C ALA A 4 -35.62 -10.22 -41.79
N LEU A 5 -35.00 -10.60 -42.92
CA LEU A 5 -33.67 -11.24 -42.96
C LEU A 5 -32.53 -10.32 -42.50
N LEU A 6 -32.64 -9.02 -42.73
CA LEU A 6 -31.64 -8.04 -42.28
C LEU A 6 -31.74 -7.78 -40.77
N ILE A 7 -32.95 -7.84 -40.20
CA ILE A 7 -33.16 -7.61 -38.76
C ILE A 7 -32.66 -8.80 -37.93
N THR A 8 -32.84 -10.04 -38.41
CA THR A 8 -32.30 -11.23 -37.72
C THR A 8 -30.77 -11.32 -37.80
N ALA A 9 -30.14 -10.89 -38.90
CA ALA A 9 -28.68 -10.87 -39.01
C ALA A 9 -28.02 -9.84 -38.07
N LEU A 10 -28.65 -8.67 -37.87
CA LEU A 10 -28.15 -7.63 -36.96
C LEU A 10 -28.30 -8.02 -35.48
N ALA A 11 -29.29 -8.85 -35.14
CA ALA A 11 -29.46 -9.34 -33.77
C ALA A 11 -28.40 -10.40 -33.38
N ALA A 12 -27.84 -11.14 -34.35
CA ALA A 12 -26.86 -12.19 -34.10
C ALA A 12 -25.44 -11.67 -33.80
N SER A 13 -25.12 -10.42 -34.12
CA SER A 13 -23.80 -9.82 -33.83
C SER A 13 -23.66 -9.29 -32.40
N LEU A 14 -24.75 -9.18 -31.63
CA LEU A 14 -24.72 -8.73 -30.24
C LEU A 14 -24.45 -9.86 -29.21
N SER A 15 -24.39 -11.13 -29.63
CA SER A 15 -24.14 -12.24 -28.67
C SER A 15 -22.65 -12.53 -28.41
N GLY A 16 -21.73 -11.76 -29.01
CA GLY A 16 -20.29 -12.06 -29.01
C GLY A 16 -19.49 -11.65 -27.77
N CYS A 17 -20.07 -10.95 -26.78
CA CYS A 17 -19.27 -10.40 -25.68
C CYS A 17 -19.02 -11.34 -24.50
N SER A 18 -19.79 -12.42 -24.34
CA SER A 18 -19.62 -13.32 -23.18
C SER A 18 -18.44 -14.28 -23.34
N THR A 19 -18.00 -14.55 -24.57
CA THR A 19 -16.88 -15.47 -24.86
C THR A 19 -15.52 -14.75 -24.89
N VAL A 20 -15.53 -13.42 -25.06
CA VAL A 20 -14.32 -12.59 -25.24
C VAL A 20 -13.73 -12.10 -23.90
N THR A 21 -14.44 -12.21 -22.79
CA THR A 21 -13.92 -11.81 -21.47
C THR A 21 -12.82 -12.76 -20.96
N GLY A 22 -12.88 -14.04 -21.30
CA GLY A 22 -11.90 -15.03 -20.81
C GLY A 22 -10.50 -14.88 -21.39
N TRP A 23 -10.36 -14.57 -22.69
CA TRP A 23 -9.05 -14.46 -23.36
C TRP A 23 -8.42 -13.05 -23.24
N TRP A 24 -9.22 -11.98 -23.13
CA TRP A 24 -8.73 -10.61 -23.03
C TRP A 24 -7.95 -10.34 -21.73
N ASN A 25 -8.41 -10.92 -20.61
CA ASN A 25 -7.79 -10.75 -19.28
C ASN A 25 -6.39 -11.38 -19.18
N SER A 26 -6.12 -12.40 -20.01
CA SER A 26 -4.81 -13.05 -20.08
C SER A 26 -3.78 -12.21 -20.87
N TRP A 27 -4.24 -11.42 -21.84
CA TRP A 27 -3.37 -10.63 -22.72
C TRP A 27 -3.02 -9.24 -22.16
N PHE A 28 -3.91 -8.62 -21.37
CA PHE A 28 -3.76 -7.21 -20.97
C PHE A 28 -3.42 -6.98 -19.49
N GLY A 29 -3.15 -8.02 -18.73
CA GLY A 29 -2.65 -7.87 -17.37
C GLY A 29 -3.14 -8.98 -16.47
N GLY A 30 -2.28 -9.98 -16.28
CA GLY A 30 -2.49 -11.02 -15.28
C GLY A 30 -2.72 -10.40 -13.89
N GLU A 31 -3.60 -11.04 -13.13
CA GLU A 31 -3.96 -10.66 -11.78
C GLU A 31 -2.70 -10.49 -10.93
N LYS A 32 -2.51 -9.27 -10.39
CA LYS A 32 -1.41 -8.97 -9.47
C LYS A 32 -1.48 -9.96 -8.30
N SER A 33 -0.38 -10.66 -8.04
CA SER A 33 -0.25 -11.59 -6.91
C SER A 33 -0.80 -10.95 -5.64
N LYS A 34 -1.98 -11.42 -5.22
CA LYS A 34 -2.60 -10.98 -3.98
C LYS A 34 -1.71 -11.50 -2.83
N PRO A 35 -1.40 -10.66 -1.82
CA PRO A 35 -0.67 -11.12 -0.64
C PRO A 35 -1.36 -12.36 -0.06
N ALA A 36 -0.57 -13.37 0.31
CA ALA A 36 -1.09 -14.55 0.99
C ALA A 36 -1.82 -14.13 2.27
N THR A 37 -2.95 -14.77 2.55
CA THR A 37 -3.70 -14.53 3.78
C THR A 37 -2.82 -14.84 4.98
N LEU A 38 -2.82 -13.95 5.98
CA LEU A 38 -2.06 -14.12 7.22
C LEU A 38 -2.51 -15.40 7.94
N GLU A 39 -1.56 -16.29 8.22
CA GLU A 39 -1.81 -17.46 9.05
C GLU A 39 -1.95 -17.04 10.53
N PRO A 40 -2.84 -17.68 11.29
CA PRO A 40 -2.94 -17.43 12.72
C PRO A 40 -1.64 -17.83 13.42
N LEU A 41 -1.00 -16.88 14.08
CA LEU A 41 0.20 -17.11 14.90
C LEU A 41 -0.16 -18.05 16.07
N SER A 42 0.35 -19.28 16.05
CA SER A 42 0.04 -20.33 17.03
C SER A 42 1.08 -20.45 18.17
N GLY A 43 1.93 -19.43 18.35
CA GLY A 43 2.95 -19.38 19.40
C GLY A 43 2.54 -18.59 20.65
N GLY A 44 3.18 -18.88 21.79
CA GLY A 44 2.92 -18.22 23.08
C GLY A 44 3.66 -16.90 23.33
N ALA A 45 4.41 -16.39 22.35
CA ALA A 45 5.10 -15.11 22.50
C ALA A 45 4.08 -13.96 22.41
N THR A 46 3.74 -13.40 23.57
CA THR A 46 2.87 -12.23 23.67
C THR A 46 3.72 -10.98 23.87
N GLY A 47 3.44 -9.94 23.08
CA GLY A 47 4.04 -8.62 23.22
C GLY A 47 2.98 -7.59 23.54
N ARG A 48 3.36 -6.53 24.26
CA ARG A 48 2.52 -5.34 24.45
C ARG A 48 3.19 -4.14 23.81
N ILE A 49 2.38 -3.22 23.30
CA ILE A 49 2.89 -1.93 22.83
C ILE A 49 3.40 -1.15 24.05
N ALA A 50 4.67 -0.77 24.04
CA ALA A 50 5.26 0.08 25.08
C ALA A 50 4.76 1.52 24.96
N TRP A 51 4.81 2.07 23.74
CA TRP A 51 4.22 3.34 23.34
C TRP A 51 4.05 3.37 21.81
N SER A 52 3.30 4.35 21.30
CA SER A 52 3.13 4.57 19.86
C SER A 52 3.06 6.05 19.55
N THR A 53 3.83 6.47 18.55
CA THR A 53 3.87 7.85 18.06
C THR A 53 3.55 7.85 16.58
N LYS A 54 2.63 8.72 16.17
CA LYS A 54 2.28 8.90 14.76
C LYS A 54 3.33 9.78 14.08
N GLY A 55 3.89 9.26 13.00
CA GLY A 55 4.72 10.01 12.05
C GLY A 55 3.94 10.43 10.82
N ASP A 56 4.60 11.22 9.97
CA ASP A 56 4.07 11.70 8.70
C ASP A 56 4.26 10.66 7.59
N SER A 57 3.74 10.96 6.40
CA SER A 57 3.87 10.07 5.24
C SER A 57 5.33 9.90 4.83
N LEU A 58 5.75 8.65 4.62
CA LEU A 58 7.09 8.27 4.19
C LEU A 58 7.08 7.89 2.71
N SER A 59 7.95 8.50 1.90
CA SER A 59 8.14 8.17 0.48
C SER A 59 9.43 7.39 0.22
N PHE A 60 10.11 6.94 1.27
CA PHE A 60 11.39 6.23 1.21
C PHE A 60 11.44 5.11 2.27
N PRO A 61 12.30 4.08 2.09
CA PRO A 61 12.52 3.06 3.10
C PRO A 61 13.21 3.68 4.32
N LEU A 62 12.42 4.04 5.33
CA LEU A 62 12.93 4.64 6.57
C LEU A 62 13.83 3.65 7.33
N SER A 63 15.02 4.11 7.70
CA SER A 63 15.87 3.47 8.71
C SER A 63 15.83 4.31 9.99
N ILE A 64 15.64 3.66 11.13
CA ILE A 64 15.55 4.31 12.43
C ILE A 64 16.90 4.18 13.13
N ALA A 65 17.52 5.29 13.52
CA ALA A 65 18.72 5.25 14.35
C ALA A 65 18.33 5.10 15.83
N THR A 66 19.06 4.25 16.56
CA THR A 66 18.72 3.83 17.93
C THR A 66 19.86 4.07 18.95
N PRO A 67 20.28 5.33 19.18
CA PRO A 67 21.08 5.63 20.37
C PRO A 67 20.31 5.20 21.63
N GLY A 68 20.99 4.62 22.62
CA GLY A 68 20.31 3.85 23.69
C GLY A 68 19.16 4.53 24.46
N ASP A 69 19.07 5.86 24.46
CA ASP A 69 18.01 6.64 25.11
C ASP A 69 16.92 7.17 24.16
N ARG A 70 17.06 6.99 22.85
CA ARG A 70 16.16 7.61 21.85
C ARG A 70 16.09 6.87 20.53
N PHE A 71 15.02 7.13 19.80
CA PHE A 71 14.84 6.77 18.40
C PHE A 71 14.91 8.04 17.55
N VAL A 72 15.75 8.07 16.53
CA VAL A 72 15.84 9.19 15.58
C VAL A 72 15.23 8.76 14.25
N VAL A 73 14.23 9.51 13.80
CA VAL A 73 13.45 9.23 12.59
C VAL A 73 13.44 10.45 11.66
N ALA A 74 13.50 10.20 10.35
CA ALA A 74 13.39 11.22 9.32
C ALA A 74 12.00 11.17 8.65
N GLY A 75 11.47 12.35 8.30
CA GLY A 75 10.26 12.54 7.52
C GLY A 75 10.56 12.88 6.07
N THR A 76 9.57 12.67 5.19
CA THR A 76 9.65 13.05 3.76
C THR A 76 9.70 14.55 3.55
N ASP A 77 9.18 15.31 4.50
CA ASP A 77 9.18 16.77 4.51
C ASP A 77 10.52 17.39 4.91
N GLY A 78 11.56 16.58 5.11
CA GLY A 78 12.86 17.06 5.58
C GLY A 78 12.93 17.23 7.10
N SER A 79 11.88 16.88 7.84
CA SER A 79 11.93 16.89 9.30
C SER A 79 12.74 15.71 9.84
N VAL A 80 13.44 15.93 10.95
CA VAL A 80 14.14 14.90 11.72
C VAL A 80 13.70 15.02 13.17
N ARG A 81 13.22 13.93 13.75
CA ARG A 81 12.69 13.91 15.12
C ARG A 81 13.47 12.91 15.96
N ALA A 82 13.80 13.27 17.19
CA ALA A 82 14.19 12.31 18.20
C ALA A 82 13.06 12.04 19.17
N LEU A 83 12.79 10.78 19.44
CA LEU A 83 11.78 10.29 20.36
C LEU A 83 12.47 9.56 21.52
N SER A 84 12.05 9.83 22.75
CA SER A 84 12.51 9.12 23.94
C SER A 84 12.20 7.62 23.82
N ALA A 85 13.17 6.77 24.15
CA ALA A 85 12.98 5.33 24.11
C ALA A 85 12.01 4.81 25.18
N GLU A 86 11.86 5.55 26.28
CA GLU A 86 11.04 5.15 27.44
C GLU A 86 9.53 5.35 27.18
N ASP A 87 9.16 6.50 26.63
CA ASP A 87 7.77 6.96 26.56
C ASP A 87 7.33 7.45 25.17
N GLY A 88 8.23 7.48 24.19
CA GLY A 88 7.93 7.90 22.82
C GLY A 88 7.75 9.41 22.63
N ARG A 89 7.99 10.21 23.68
CA ARG A 89 7.88 11.68 23.63
C ARG A 89 8.95 12.29 22.74
N GLU A 90 8.59 13.32 21.97
CA GLU A 90 9.55 14.09 21.18
C GLU A 90 10.54 14.83 22.08
N LEU A 91 11.84 14.54 21.91
CA LEU A 91 12.95 15.19 22.60
C LEU A 91 13.40 16.44 21.85
N TRP A 92 13.46 16.36 20.52
CA TRP A 92 13.76 17.48 19.64
C TRP A 92 13.28 17.22 18.22
N ARG A 93 13.21 18.31 17.45
CA ARG A 93 12.98 18.32 16.01
C ARG A 93 13.98 19.23 15.34
N GLY A 94 14.49 18.80 14.20
CA GLY A 94 15.27 19.62 13.29
C GLY A 94 14.70 19.49 11.88
N ASP A 95 15.05 20.44 11.02
CA ASP A 95 14.63 20.47 9.62
C ASP A 95 15.88 20.58 8.75
N THR A 96 15.90 19.84 7.64
CA THR A 96 17.05 19.82 6.73
C THR A 96 17.12 21.05 5.84
N GLU A 97 16.00 21.71 5.58
CA GLU A 97 15.98 23.04 4.94
C GLU A 97 16.17 24.10 6.00
N ARG A 98 17.43 24.48 6.20
CA ARG A 98 17.76 25.71 6.90
C ARG A 98 18.24 26.70 5.85
N GLU A 99 17.33 27.55 5.34
CA GLU A 99 17.74 28.75 4.61
C GLU A 99 18.51 29.63 5.61
N ALA A 100 19.80 29.84 5.33
CA ALA A 100 20.72 30.65 6.13
C ALA A 100 21.27 31.77 5.24
#